data_AF-A0A960AWN5-F1
#
_entry.id   AF-A0A960AWN5-F1
#
_cell.length_a   1.000
_cell.length_b   1.000
_cell.length_c   1.000
_cell.angle_alpha   90.00
_cell.angle_beta   90.00
_cell.angle_gamma   90.00
#
_symmetry.space_group_name_H-M   'P 1'
#
loop_
_entity.id
_entity.type
_entity.pdbx_description
1 polymer ?
#
loop_
_entity_poly.entity_id
_entity_poly.type
_entity_poly.pdbx_seq_one_letter_code
_entity_poly.pdbx_strand_id
1 'polypeptide(L)'
;MRATSSGAAFAAASAAMIRGVDGASTVYALLADCLGLLGADPGGVLVRVGEQQVDLLAAASHKAEELELYQSRLHAGPCIEAIETGQRVGVAGAAELVDRWPELGGAMVQAGFSMVHAAPMRWHDRVLGGLNLFWRTSRTLRPEELELAQAFADLATVALMQPPGPDDQTAVDRKLRIALRGACGDRARQGRPGADRPAGHGRGLRPTGPARRGGRATVDPGGAHHPQRRCRATPVRGRGAARVPRSPMAVGCLESAPGVRGPT
;
A
#
# COMPACT_ATOMS: atom_id res chain seq x y z
N MET A 1 21.84 -0.37 4.21
CA MET A 1 21.42 -0.83 2.86
C MET A 1 22.42 -0.32 1.82
N ARG A 2 22.38 -0.79 0.57
CA ARG A 2 22.88 0.03 -0.56
C ARG A 2 21.87 1.16 -0.78
N ALA A 3 22.32 2.36 -1.14
CA ALA A 3 21.40 3.40 -1.58
C ALA A 3 20.89 3.02 -2.98
N THR A 4 19.60 2.68 -3.10
CA THR A 4 18.93 2.59 -4.39
C THR A 4 18.93 4.00 -4.99
N SER A 5 19.51 4.20 -6.17
CA SER A 5 19.34 5.46 -6.91
C SER A 5 17.96 5.50 -7.56
N SER A 6 17.41 6.69 -7.83
CA SER A 6 16.13 6.84 -8.55
C SER A 6 16.09 6.03 -9.84
N GLY A 7 17.16 6.07 -10.64
CA GLY A 7 17.31 5.23 -11.84
C GLY A 7 17.28 3.72 -11.57
N ALA A 8 17.82 3.25 -10.44
CA ALA A 8 17.76 1.84 -10.06
C ALA A 8 16.34 1.42 -9.58
N ALA A 9 15.66 2.28 -8.82
CA ALA A 9 14.27 2.06 -8.39
C ALA A 9 13.32 2.01 -9.59
N PHE A 10 13.45 2.97 -10.51
CA PHE A 10 12.65 3.03 -11.73
C PHE A 10 12.93 1.82 -12.64
N ALA A 11 14.20 1.44 -12.85
CA ALA A 11 14.54 0.24 -13.61
C ALA A 11 13.99 -1.05 -12.97
N ALA A 12 14.01 -1.15 -11.63
CA ALA A 12 13.43 -2.29 -10.92
C ALA A 12 11.91 -2.39 -11.12
N ALA A 13 11.19 -1.26 -11.05
CA ALA A 13 9.74 -1.19 -11.27
C ALA A 13 9.36 -1.44 -12.74
N SER A 14 10.07 -0.85 -13.71
CA SER A 14 9.87 -1.17 -15.14
C SER A 14 10.09 -2.65 -15.40
N ALA A 15 11.13 -3.26 -14.85
CA ALA A 15 11.39 -4.69 -14.97
C ALA A 15 10.36 -5.55 -14.23
N ALA A 16 9.70 -5.04 -13.18
CA ALA A 16 8.59 -5.72 -12.50
C ALA A 16 7.34 -5.76 -13.39
N MET A 17 6.95 -4.62 -13.98
CA MET A 17 5.83 -4.54 -14.93
C MET A 17 6.05 -5.43 -16.15
N ILE A 18 7.25 -5.43 -16.74
CA ILE A 18 7.62 -6.29 -17.88
C ILE A 18 7.51 -7.80 -17.54
N ARG A 19 7.70 -8.18 -16.28
CA ARG A 19 7.54 -9.57 -15.81
C ARG A 19 6.09 -9.91 -15.40
N GLY A 20 5.13 -9.00 -15.55
CA GLY A 20 3.75 -9.22 -15.10
C GLY A 20 3.59 -9.26 -13.57
N VAL A 21 4.49 -8.61 -12.82
CA VAL A 21 4.29 -8.41 -11.38
C VAL A 21 3.07 -7.50 -11.18
N ASP A 22 2.22 -7.85 -10.22
CA ASP A 22 1.00 -7.11 -9.92
C ASP A 22 1.27 -5.64 -9.55
N GLY A 23 0.39 -4.76 -10.03
CA GLY A 23 0.50 -3.32 -9.83
C GLY A 23 0.60 -2.93 -8.35
N ALA A 24 -0.22 -3.53 -7.48
CA ALA A 24 -0.23 -3.25 -6.05
C ALA A 24 1.13 -3.52 -5.37
N SER A 25 1.75 -4.69 -5.63
CA SER A 25 3.09 -4.98 -5.08
C SER A 25 4.19 -4.13 -5.71
N THR A 26 4.03 -3.73 -6.97
CA THR A 26 4.95 -2.80 -7.64
C THR A 26 4.87 -1.39 -7.03
N VAL A 27 3.66 -0.90 -6.73
CA VAL A 27 3.45 0.38 -6.02
C VAL A 27 4.00 0.32 -4.59
N TYR A 28 3.83 -0.80 -3.88
CA TYR A 28 4.42 -0.97 -2.54
C TYR A 28 5.95 -0.88 -2.56
N ALA A 29 6.60 -1.47 -3.57
CA ALA A 29 8.06 -1.34 -3.75
C ALA A 29 8.47 0.10 -4.10
N LEU A 30 7.75 0.75 -5.02
CA LEU A 30 7.97 2.16 -5.39
C LEU A 30 7.83 3.11 -4.19
N LEU A 31 6.84 2.89 -3.32
CA LEU A 31 6.68 3.66 -2.08
C LEU A 31 7.91 3.50 -1.16
N ALA A 32 8.40 2.27 -0.98
CA ALA A 32 9.57 2.01 -0.14
C ALA A 32 10.87 2.67 -0.68
N ASP A 33 11.12 2.60 -1.99
CA ASP A 33 12.27 3.30 -2.61
C ASP A 33 12.10 4.83 -2.56
N CYS A 34 10.88 5.35 -2.78
CA CYS A 34 10.56 6.78 -2.70
C CYS A 34 10.86 7.37 -1.32
N LEU A 35 10.42 6.70 -0.25
CA LEU A 35 10.70 7.09 1.14
C LEU A 35 12.21 7.13 1.43
N GLY A 36 12.94 6.10 0.99
CA GLY A 36 14.40 6.01 1.15
C GLY A 36 15.19 7.08 0.37
N LEU A 37 14.67 7.52 -0.77
CA LEU A 37 15.30 8.56 -1.62
C LEU A 37 15.00 9.99 -1.16
N LEU A 38 13.80 10.24 -0.60
CA LEU A 38 13.38 11.57 -0.13
C LEU A 38 13.60 11.80 1.38
N GLY A 39 14.10 10.77 2.09
CA GLY A 39 14.34 10.82 3.52
C GLY A 39 13.07 11.05 4.34
N ALA A 40 11.95 10.46 3.90
CA ALA A 40 10.66 10.51 4.59
C ALA A 40 10.53 9.38 5.60
N ASP A 41 9.73 9.58 6.65
CA ASP A 41 9.62 8.65 7.79
C ASP A 41 8.71 7.45 7.43
N PRO A 42 7.39 7.63 7.25
CA PRO A 42 6.60 6.74 6.41
C PRO A 42 5.80 7.51 5.34
N GLY A 43 5.03 6.75 4.57
CA GLY A 43 4.08 7.26 3.60
C GLY A 43 3.03 6.22 3.27
N GLY A 44 2.13 6.57 2.36
CA GLY A 44 1.06 5.71 1.87
C GLY A 44 0.61 6.07 0.46
N VAL A 45 -0.30 5.27 -0.08
CA VAL A 45 -0.94 5.48 -1.37
C VAL A 45 -2.43 5.21 -1.23
N LEU A 46 -3.23 6.24 -1.50
CA LEU A 46 -4.68 6.14 -1.64
C LEU A 46 -5.06 6.03 -3.11
N VAL A 47 -6.11 5.27 -3.43
CA VAL A 47 -6.65 5.12 -4.79
C VAL A 47 -8.16 5.32 -4.81
N ARG A 48 -8.68 5.88 -5.90
CA ARG A 48 -10.11 6.08 -6.12
C ARG A 48 -10.76 4.75 -6.53
N VAL A 49 -11.81 4.35 -5.82
CA VAL A 49 -12.59 3.12 -6.06
C VAL A 49 -13.99 3.52 -6.51
N GLY A 50 -14.30 3.30 -7.79
CA GLY A 50 -15.51 3.87 -8.39
C GLY A 50 -15.37 5.38 -8.58
N GLU A 51 -16.43 6.14 -8.30
CA GLU A 51 -16.44 7.60 -8.49
C GLU A 51 -16.16 8.37 -7.18
N GLN A 52 -16.85 8.01 -6.09
CA GLN A 52 -16.85 8.80 -4.85
C GLN A 52 -15.97 8.25 -3.72
N GLN A 53 -15.59 6.98 -3.73
CA GLN A 53 -14.78 6.39 -2.65
C GLN A 53 -13.28 6.50 -2.95
N VAL A 54 -12.49 6.74 -1.90
CA VAL A 54 -11.03 6.66 -1.90
C VAL A 54 -10.61 5.66 -0.82
N ASP A 55 -9.75 4.70 -1.15
CA ASP A 55 -9.39 3.55 -0.31
C ASP A 55 -7.86 3.33 -0.28
N LEU A 56 -7.37 2.63 0.76
CA LEU A 56 -5.94 2.41 0.99
C LEU A 56 -5.40 1.28 0.11
N LEU A 57 -4.42 1.60 -0.74
CA LEU A 57 -3.68 0.61 -1.54
C LEU A 57 -2.45 0.08 -0.80
N ALA A 58 -1.66 0.98 -0.21
CA ALA A 58 -0.36 0.67 0.39
C ALA A 58 0.01 1.67 1.48
N ALA A 59 0.67 1.20 2.55
CA ALA A 59 1.28 2.04 3.58
C ALA A 59 2.60 1.43 4.07
N ALA A 60 3.58 2.28 4.37
CA ALA A 60 4.91 1.86 4.80
C ALA A 60 5.04 1.68 6.34
N SER A 61 4.03 2.08 7.10
CA SER A 61 3.96 1.82 8.55
C SER A 61 2.52 1.87 9.04
N HIS A 62 2.23 1.25 10.18
CA HIS A 62 0.90 1.27 10.79
C HIS A 62 0.40 2.70 11.08
N LYS A 63 1.28 3.61 11.52
CA LYS A 63 0.93 5.03 11.72
C LYS A 63 0.57 5.77 10.44
N ALA A 64 1.11 5.36 9.29
CA ALA A 64 0.70 5.91 8.00
C ALA A 64 -0.63 5.29 7.55
N GLU A 65 -0.80 3.98 7.69
CA GLU A 65 -2.08 3.27 7.47
C GLU A 65 -3.23 3.92 8.26
N GLU A 66 -3.04 4.21 9.55
CA GLU A 66 -4.01 4.93 10.38
C GLU A 66 -4.38 6.32 9.81
N LEU A 67 -3.39 7.10 9.37
CA LEU A 67 -3.59 8.45 8.81
C LEU A 67 -4.18 8.47 7.39
N GLU A 68 -3.83 7.51 6.54
CA GLU A 68 -4.46 7.34 5.22
C GLU A 68 -5.91 6.86 5.35
N LEU A 69 -6.18 5.92 6.26
CA LEU A 69 -7.55 5.49 6.56
C LEU A 69 -8.39 6.59 7.22
N TYR A 70 -7.76 7.49 8.00
CA TYR A 70 -8.47 8.65 8.56
C TYR A 70 -8.79 9.70 7.49
N GLN A 71 -7.86 9.99 6.56
CA GLN A 71 -8.12 10.81 5.36
C GLN A 71 -9.29 10.28 4.52
N SER A 72 -9.26 8.98 4.21
CA SER A 72 -10.33 8.28 3.48
C SER A 72 -11.70 8.44 4.16
N ARG A 73 -11.77 8.34 5.49
CA ARG A 73 -13.02 8.48 6.26
C ARG A 73 -13.50 9.93 6.35
N LEU A 74 -12.60 10.88 6.60
CA LEU A 74 -12.93 12.31 6.70
C LEU A 74 -13.30 12.93 5.35
N HIS A 75 -12.87 12.32 4.23
CA HIS A 75 -12.91 12.94 2.91
C HIS A 75 -12.18 14.31 2.90
N ALA A 76 -11.11 14.42 3.68
CA ALA A 76 -10.30 15.63 3.83
C ALA A 76 -8.84 15.28 4.18
N GLY A 77 -7.90 16.14 3.77
CA GLY A 77 -6.46 15.99 4.01
C GLY A 77 -5.61 16.11 2.73
N PRO A 78 -4.28 16.08 2.84
CA PRO A 78 -3.37 16.35 1.71
C PRO A 78 -3.57 15.38 0.54
N CYS A 79 -3.78 14.09 0.82
CA CYS A 79 -3.96 13.09 -0.22
C CYS A 79 -5.32 13.23 -0.92
N ILE A 80 -6.39 13.56 -0.18
CA ILE A 80 -7.72 13.85 -0.75
C ILE A 80 -7.68 15.14 -1.57
N GLU A 81 -7.11 16.22 -1.02
CA GLU A 81 -6.97 17.51 -1.70
C GLU A 81 -6.16 17.38 -3.00
N ALA A 82 -5.08 16.58 -3.01
CA ALA A 82 -4.33 16.26 -4.23
C ALA A 82 -5.15 15.41 -5.23
N ILE A 83 -5.96 14.47 -4.74
CA ILE A 83 -6.86 13.62 -5.54
C ILE A 83 -8.00 14.43 -6.19
N GLU A 84 -8.45 15.51 -5.56
CA GLU A 84 -9.54 16.37 -6.04
C GLU A 84 -9.05 17.51 -6.94
N THR A 85 -8.00 18.23 -6.53
CA THR A 85 -7.42 19.33 -7.32
C THR A 85 -6.57 18.86 -8.49
N GLY A 86 -6.09 17.61 -8.45
CA GLY A 86 -5.05 17.12 -9.36
C GLY A 86 -3.72 17.85 -9.21
N GLN A 87 -3.48 18.57 -8.10
CA GLN A 87 -2.25 19.32 -7.83
C GLN A 87 -1.38 18.67 -6.76
N ARG A 88 -0.10 19.05 -6.75
CA ARG A 88 0.84 18.69 -5.68
C ARG A 88 0.50 19.51 -4.43
N VAL A 89 0.24 18.83 -3.32
CA VAL A 89 -0.14 19.45 -2.04
C VAL A 89 0.97 19.21 -1.02
N GLY A 90 1.33 20.22 -0.23
CA GLY A 90 2.39 20.08 0.78
C GLY A 90 2.30 21.19 1.82
N VAL A 91 2.66 20.84 3.05
CA VAL A 91 2.57 21.71 4.25
C VAL A 91 3.78 21.41 5.14
N ALA A 92 4.39 22.45 5.70
CA ALA A 92 5.69 22.35 6.40
C ALA A 92 5.68 23.02 7.78
N GLY A 93 4.65 22.76 8.58
CA GLY A 93 4.66 23.12 10.00
C GLY A 93 3.47 22.55 10.76
N ALA A 94 3.67 22.18 12.03
CA ALA A 94 2.61 21.63 12.88
C ALA A 94 1.40 22.57 13.02
N ALA A 95 1.61 23.89 13.07
CA ALA A 95 0.51 24.87 13.09
C ALA A 95 -0.24 24.93 11.74
N GLU A 96 0.47 24.94 10.62
CA GLU A 96 -0.11 24.97 9.27
C GLU A 96 -0.90 23.68 8.94
N LEU A 97 -0.43 22.52 9.44
CA LEU A 97 -1.16 21.24 9.34
C LEU A 97 -2.53 21.33 10.02
N VAL A 98 -2.58 21.92 11.22
CA VAL A 98 -3.80 22.06 12.02
C VAL A 98 -4.71 23.19 11.49
N ASP A 99 -4.15 24.25 10.92
CA ASP A 99 -4.93 25.33 10.30
C ASP A 99 -5.64 24.85 9.02
N ARG A 100 -4.90 24.16 8.13
CA ARG A 100 -5.43 23.68 6.84
C ARG A 100 -6.35 22.47 6.97
N TRP A 101 -6.07 21.55 7.89
CA TRP A 101 -6.86 20.33 8.11
C TRP A 101 -7.05 20.06 9.62
N PRO A 102 -7.95 20.75 10.33
CA PRO A 102 -8.01 20.73 11.80
C PRO A 102 -8.01 19.35 12.48
N GLU A 103 -8.89 18.44 12.06
CA GLU A 103 -8.97 17.09 12.63
C GLU A 103 -7.73 16.24 12.30
N LEU A 104 -7.41 16.13 11.01
CA LEU A 104 -6.33 15.28 10.52
C LEU A 104 -4.95 15.80 10.89
N GLY A 105 -4.72 17.11 10.76
CA GLY A 105 -3.48 17.78 11.15
C GLY A 105 -3.21 17.61 12.64
N GLY A 106 -4.26 17.67 13.47
CA GLY A 106 -4.20 17.29 14.88
C GLY A 106 -3.68 15.86 15.07
N ALA A 107 -4.24 14.88 14.33
CA ALA A 107 -3.79 13.49 14.37
C ALA A 107 -2.36 13.29 13.81
N MET A 108 -1.96 14.02 12.75
CA MET A 108 -0.58 13.98 12.22
C MET A 108 0.43 14.48 13.26
N VAL A 109 0.13 15.60 13.92
CA VAL A 109 0.98 16.18 14.98
C VAL A 109 1.04 15.25 16.19
N GLN A 110 -0.08 14.63 16.60
CA GLN A 110 -0.10 13.60 17.66
C GLN A 110 0.68 12.32 17.29
N ALA A 111 0.66 11.90 16.01
CA ALA A 111 1.51 10.82 15.50
C ALA A 111 3.00 11.19 15.45
N GLY A 112 3.33 12.47 15.66
CA GLY A 112 4.67 13.04 15.72
C GLY A 112 5.22 13.45 14.36
N PHE A 113 4.36 13.81 13.40
CA PHE A 113 4.73 14.37 12.10
C PHE A 113 4.53 15.89 12.11
N SER A 114 5.41 16.63 11.44
CA SER A 114 5.37 18.11 11.38
C SER A 114 5.35 18.66 9.96
N MET A 115 5.33 17.78 8.95
CA MET A 115 5.34 18.10 7.53
C MET A 115 4.77 16.92 6.72
N VAL A 116 4.08 17.24 5.62
CA VAL A 116 3.47 16.26 4.71
C VAL A 116 3.56 16.71 3.25
N HIS A 117 3.63 15.77 2.31
CA HIS A 117 3.56 16.03 0.88
C HIS A 117 2.78 14.94 0.15
N ALA A 118 1.75 15.34 -0.60
CA ALA A 118 0.97 14.47 -1.48
C ALA A 118 1.21 14.82 -2.96
N ALA A 119 1.60 13.81 -3.73
CA ALA A 119 1.76 13.85 -5.17
C ALA A 119 0.60 13.07 -5.85
N PRO A 120 -0.22 13.72 -6.69
CA PRO A 120 -1.38 13.08 -7.31
C PRO A 120 -0.97 12.11 -8.42
N MET A 121 -1.67 10.99 -8.49
CA MET A 121 -1.49 9.92 -9.47
C MET A 121 -2.40 10.17 -10.67
N ARG A 122 -1.85 10.72 -11.77
CA ARG A 122 -2.62 11.18 -12.93
C ARG A 122 -2.55 10.20 -14.10
N TRP A 123 -3.70 9.90 -14.71
CA TRP A 123 -3.80 9.05 -15.91
C TRP A 123 -4.75 9.67 -16.92
N HIS A 124 -4.19 10.19 -18.03
CA HIS A 124 -4.91 11.06 -18.96
C HIS A 124 -5.62 12.18 -18.17
N ASP A 125 -6.87 12.50 -18.50
CA ASP A 125 -7.66 13.58 -17.90
C ASP A 125 -8.26 13.21 -16.52
N ARG A 126 -7.70 12.23 -15.80
CA ARG A 126 -8.23 11.72 -14.53
C ARG A 126 -7.17 11.55 -13.45
N VAL A 127 -7.54 11.83 -12.20
CA VAL A 127 -6.72 11.51 -11.02
C VAL A 127 -7.21 10.19 -10.42
N LEU A 128 -6.33 9.19 -10.39
CA LEU A 128 -6.63 7.83 -9.92
C LEU A 128 -6.33 7.62 -8.43
N GLY A 129 -5.57 8.52 -7.82
CA GLY A 129 -5.08 8.36 -6.45
C GLY A 129 -4.06 9.42 -6.06
N GLY A 130 -3.38 9.20 -4.93
CA GLY A 130 -2.34 10.08 -4.43
C GLY A 130 -1.30 9.28 -3.65
N LEU A 131 -0.03 9.60 -3.87
CA LEU A 131 1.11 9.12 -3.10
C LEU A 131 1.45 10.17 -2.04
N ASN A 132 1.47 9.77 -0.77
CA ASN A 132 1.58 10.67 0.37
C ASN A 132 2.80 10.33 1.23
N LEU A 133 3.52 11.36 1.69
CA LEU A 133 4.82 11.27 2.36
C LEU A 133 4.81 12.13 3.62
N PHE A 134 5.28 11.59 4.75
CA PHE A 134 5.33 12.29 6.03
C PHE A 134 6.78 12.47 6.53
N TRP A 135 7.05 13.59 7.20
CA TRP A 135 8.31 13.84 7.90
C TRP A 135 8.06 14.24 9.36
N ARG A 136 8.91 13.75 10.27
CA ARG A 136 8.93 14.15 11.69
C ARG A 136 9.54 15.52 11.92
N THR A 137 10.45 15.94 11.04
CA THR A 137 11.10 17.26 11.06
C THR A 137 10.62 18.09 9.88
N SER A 138 10.11 19.28 10.14
CA SER A 138 9.76 20.22 9.08
C SER A 138 11.01 20.68 8.32
N ARG A 139 10.91 20.68 6.99
CA ARG A 139 11.89 21.20 6.04
C ARG A 139 11.18 21.67 4.78
N THR A 140 11.87 22.43 3.94
CA THR A 140 11.43 22.64 2.55
C THR A 140 11.89 21.45 1.71
N LEU A 141 11.04 20.95 0.80
CA LEU A 141 11.46 20.08 -0.29
C LEU A 141 12.05 20.97 -1.40
N ARG A 142 13.23 20.61 -1.91
CA ARG A 142 13.82 21.28 -3.08
C ARG A 142 13.03 20.94 -4.34
N PRO A 143 13.12 21.75 -5.42
CA PRO A 143 12.43 21.45 -6.68
C PRO A 143 12.69 20.03 -7.21
N GLU A 144 13.93 19.52 -7.11
CA GLU A 144 14.24 18.18 -7.59
C GLU A 144 13.59 17.07 -6.74
N GLU A 145 13.30 17.34 -5.47
CA GLU A 145 12.61 16.43 -4.56
C GLU A 145 11.09 16.40 -4.85
N LEU A 146 10.51 17.55 -5.21
CA LEU A 146 9.11 17.68 -5.64
C LEU A 146 8.85 17.04 -7.02
N GLU A 147 9.81 17.13 -7.94
CA GLU A 147 9.76 16.41 -9.22
C GLU A 147 9.99 14.90 -9.02
N LEU A 148 10.91 14.49 -8.13
CA LEU A 148 11.13 13.07 -7.84
C LEU A 148 9.89 12.42 -7.18
N ALA A 149 9.24 13.10 -6.24
CA ALA A 149 7.99 12.63 -5.64
C ALA A 149 6.88 12.44 -6.68
N GLN A 150 6.73 13.38 -7.63
CA GLN A 150 5.78 13.26 -8.73
C GLN A 150 6.14 12.09 -9.66
N ALA A 151 7.41 11.92 -10.04
CA ALA A 151 7.84 10.81 -10.88
C ALA A 151 7.57 9.43 -10.25
N PHE A 152 7.66 9.32 -8.91
CA PHE A 152 7.23 8.11 -8.19
C PHE A 152 5.71 7.89 -8.24
N ALA A 153 4.90 8.95 -8.10
CA ALA A 153 3.44 8.87 -8.24
C ALA A 153 3.01 8.51 -9.68
N ASP A 154 3.67 9.07 -10.69
CA ASP A 154 3.40 8.79 -12.10
C ASP A 154 3.76 7.33 -12.45
N LEU A 155 4.93 6.85 -12.02
CA LEU A 155 5.35 5.46 -12.23
C LEU A 155 4.48 4.46 -11.44
N ALA A 156 4.01 4.83 -10.24
CA ALA A 156 3.00 4.07 -9.51
C ALA A 156 1.66 4.02 -10.27
N THR A 157 1.29 5.09 -10.98
CA THR A 157 0.10 5.12 -11.83
C THR A 157 0.23 4.18 -13.02
N VAL A 158 1.38 4.19 -13.71
CA VAL A 158 1.68 3.26 -14.81
C VAL A 158 1.63 1.80 -14.33
N ALA A 159 2.10 1.53 -13.10
CA ALA A 159 2.06 0.19 -12.50
C ALA A 159 0.63 -0.31 -12.19
N LEU A 160 -0.27 0.58 -11.75
CA LEU A 160 -1.68 0.23 -11.52
C LEU A 160 -2.48 0.04 -12.81
N MET A 161 -2.07 0.69 -13.90
CA MET A 161 -2.72 0.58 -15.20
C MET A 161 -2.23 -0.61 -16.04
N GLN A 162 -1.30 -1.42 -15.54
CA GLN A 162 -0.97 -2.71 -16.15
C GLN A 162 -2.16 -3.68 -15.99
N PRO A 163 -2.49 -4.48 -17.03
CA PRO A 163 -3.46 -5.56 -16.87
C PRO A 163 -2.92 -6.59 -15.86
N PRO A 164 -3.80 -7.25 -15.07
CA PRO A 164 -3.38 -8.33 -14.19
C PRO A 164 -2.69 -9.44 -14.98
N GLY A 165 -1.60 -9.97 -14.41
CA GLY A 165 -0.84 -11.08 -15.01
C GLY A 165 -1.66 -12.39 -15.08
N PRO A 166 -1.21 -13.39 -15.85
CA PRO A 166 -1.96 -14.64 -16.04
C PRO A 166 -2.24 -15.45 -14.75
N ASP A 167 -1.52 -15.17 -13.64
CA ASP A 167 -1.63 -15.87 -12.35
C ASP A 167 -2.66 -15.24 -11.37
N ASP A 168 -3.41 -14.22 -11.79
CA ASP A 168 -4.17 -13.31 -10.91
C ASP A 168 -5.37 -13.95 -10.17
N GLN A 169 -5.73 -15.20 -10.47
CA GLN A 169 -6.70 -15.96 -9.65
C GLN A 169 -6.23 -16.15 -8.19
N THR A 170 -4.95 -15.84 -7.88
CA THR A 170 -4.41 -15.80 -6.51
C THR A 170 -4.42 -14.40 -5.85
N ALA A 171 -4.93 -13.35 -6.50
CA ALA A 171 -4.95 -11.99 -5.96
C ALA A 171 -5.86 -11.83 -4.73
N VAL A 172 -6.95 -12.60 -4.65
CA VAL A 172 -7.85 -12.63 -3.48
C VAL A 172 -7.11 -13.17 -2.25
N ASP A 173 -6.35 -14.27 -2.41
CA ASP A 173 -5.46 -14.81 -1.39
C ASP A 173 -4.32 -13.83 -1.03
N ARG A 174 -3.87 -12.99 -1.98
CA ARG A 174 -2.86 -11.96 -1.70
C ARG A 174 -3.39 -10.86 -0.78
N LYS A 175 -4.64 -10.39 -0.95
CA LYS A 175 -5.26 -9.44 -0.01
C LYS A 175 -5.27 -9.99 1.41
N LEU A 176 -5.57 -11.29 1.58
CA LEU A 176 -5.50 -11.97 2.89
C LEU A 176 -4.05 -12.04 3.42
N ARG A 177 -3.05 -12.28 2.56
CA ARG A 177 -1.63 -12.37 2.95
C ARG A 177 -0.97 -11.04 3.30
N ILE A 178 -1.44 -9.92 2.75
CA ILE A 178 -0.93 -8.59 3.12
C ILE A 178 -1.42 -8.22 4.52
N ALA A 179 -2.72 -8.39 4.79
CA ALA A 179 -3.30 -8.20 6.13
C ALA A 179 -2.61 -9.04 7.22
N LEU A 180 -2.14 -10.25 6.89
CA LEU A 180 -1.42 -11.12 7.82
C LEU A 180 0.09 -10.84 7.94
N ARG A 181 0.69 -9.98 7.11
CA ARG A 181 2.12 -9.60 7.24
C ARG A 181 2.36 -8.40 8.14
N GLY A 182 1.36 -7.52 8.34
CA GLY A 182 1.43 -6.47 9.37
C GLY A 182 1.55 -7.02 10.80
N ALA A 183 1.12 -8.26 11.03
CA ALA A 183 1.02 -8.85 12.37
C ALA A 183 2.31 -9.51 12.91
N CYS A 184 3.43 -9.50 12.18
CA CYS A 184 4.65 -10.20 12.62
C CYS A 184 5.95 -9.46 12.23
N GLY A 185 6.23 -8.35 12.92
CA GLY A 185 7.44 -7.54 12.70
C GLY A 185 8.24 -7.14 13.95
N ASP A 186 7.75 -7.39 15.17
CA ASP A 186 8.23 -6.67 16.36
C ASP A 186 8.46 -7.54 17.62
N ARG A 187 9.33 -8.56 17.51
CA ARG A 187 9.80 -9.38 18.67
C ARG A 187 11.29 -9.74 18.63
N ALA A 188 12.12 -8.95 17.96
CA ALA A 188 13.54 -9.27 17.73
C ALA A 188 14.53 -8.13 18.05
N ARG A 189 14.19 -7.17 18.94
CA ARG A 189 15.08 -6.04 19.26
C ARG A 189 15.03 -5.49 20.70
N GLN A 190 15.04 -6.36 21.71
CA GLN A 190 15.45 -6.00 23.07
C GLN A 190 16.44 -7.03 23.63
N GLY A 191 17.73 -6.68 23.53
CA GLY A 191 18.81 -7.38 24.23
C GLY A 191 18.94 -6.90 25.68
N ARG A 192 19.36 -7.78 26.58
CA ARG A 192 19.64 -7.46 27.99
C ARG A 192 20.84 -6.51 28.10
N PRO A 193 20.85 -5.63 29.11
CA PRO A 193 21.62 -5.92 30.32
C PRO A 193 20.76 -5.84 31.61
N GLY A 194 21.25 -6.18 32.80
CA GLY A 194 22.60 -6.63 33.18
C GLY A 194 22.60 -7.86 34.08
N ALA A 195 23.66 -8.03 34.86
CA ALA A 195 23.89 -9.21 35.71
C ALA A 195 23.64 -8.91 37.20
N ASP A 196 23.34 -9.97 37.95
CA ASP A 196 23.87 -10.12 39.31
C ASP A 196 24.28 -11.58 39.55
N ARG A 197 25.06 -11.85 40.60
CA ARG A 197 25.77 -13.12 40.88
C ARG A 197 25.41 -13.68 42.29
N PRO A 198 25.93 -14.84 42.76
CA PRO A 198 25.00 -15.86 43.23
C PRO A 198 25.16 -16.30 44.69
N ALA A 199 24.05 -16.80 45.25
CA ALA A 199 24.01 -17.77 46.33
C ALA A 199 22.86 -18.77 46.06
N GLY A 200 22.90 -20.03 46.49
CA GLY A 200 24.00 -20.77 47.13
C GLY A 200 23.46 -22.03 47.82
N HIS A 201 24.21 -23.14 47.77
CA HIS A 201 23.87 -24.46 48.33
C HIS A 201 22.65 -25.17 47.68
N GLY A 202 22.58 -26.51 47.63
CA GLY A 202 23.64 -27.50 47.90
C GLY A 202 23.11 -28.94 48.05
N ARG A 203 23.97 -29.94 47.76
CA ARG A 203 23.72 -31.40 47.84
C ARG A 203 22.67 -31.93 46.83
N GLY A 204 22.76 -33.14 46.29
CA GLY A 204 23.77 -34.19 46.40
C GLY A 204 23.26 -35.52 45.81
N LEU A 205 24.12 -36.55 45.75
CA LEU A 205 23.82 -37.96 45.37
C LEU A 205 23.65 -38.29 43.87
N ARG A 206 24.75 -38.78 43.28
CA ARG A 206 24.82 -39.98 42.41
C ARG A 206 24.83 -41.26 43.31
N PRO A 207 24.85 -42.52 42.80
CA PRO A 207 24.89 -43.04 41.42
C PRO A 207 23.56 -43.78 41.07
N THR A 208 23.37 -44.87 40.29
CA THR A 208 24.18 -45.92 39.62
C THR A 208 23.48 -46.48 38.36
N GLY A 209 24.22 -47.07 37.41
CA GLY A 209 23.68 -48.11 36.50
C GLY A 209 24.02 -47.94 35.00
N PRO A 210 24.22 -49.01 34.19
CA PRO A 210 24.92 -48.87 32.90
C PRO A 210 24.27 -49.46 31.62
N ALA A 211 24.57 -48.79 30.50
CA ALA A 211 24.93 -49.32 29.17
C ALA A 211 24.24 -50.57 28.54
N ARG A 212 23.63 -50.37 27.35
CA ARG A 212 24.01 -50.89 26.00
C ARG A 212 23.04 -50.28 24.96
N ARG A 213 23.39 -49.86 23.72
CA ARG A 213 24.36 -50.26 22.66
C ARG A 213 23.76 -51.21 21.61
N GLY A 214 23.46 -50.70 20.41
CA GLY A 214 23.22 -51.47 19.18
C GLY A 214 21.92 -51.13 18.44
N GLY A 215 21.94 -51.17 17.10
CA GLY A 215 20.74 -51.02 16.25
C GLY A 215 20.95 -50.13 15.01
N ARG A 216 21.36 -50.71 13.87
CA ARG A 216 21.51 -50.03 12.58
C ARG A 216 20.83 -50.88 11.48
N ALA A 217 19.76 -50.36 10.87
CA ALA A 217 19.23 -50.70 9.54
C ALA A 217 18.12 -49.68 9.21
N THR A 218 17.95 -48.99 8.08
CA THR A 218 18.34 -49.07 6.64
C THR A 218 17.38 -49.80 5.70
N VAL A 219 16.94 -49.06 4.68
CA VAL A 219 16.30 -49.43 3.39
C VAL A 219 14.77 -49.65 3.36
N ASP A 220 14.10 -48.72 2.68
CA ASP A 220 13.10 -48.77 1.58
C ASP A 220 12.75 -50.16 0.91
N PRO A 221 11.80 -50.27 -0.07
CA PRO A 221 10.86 -49.26 -0.61
C PRO A 221 9.40 -49.73 -0.89
N GLY A 222 8.54 -48.76 -1.26
CA GLY A 222 7.47 -48.92 -2.27
C GLY A 222 6.05 -49.26 -1.77
N GLY A 223 5.00 -49.02 -2.60
CA GLY A 223 3.66 -49.57 -2.25
C GLY A 223 2.35 -49.04 -2.85
N ALA A 224 2.30 -48.00 -3.70
CA ALA A 224 1.15 -47.68 -4.59
C ALA A 224 -0.24 -47.33 -3.97
N HIS A 225 -1.22 -47.16 -4.88
CA HIS A 225 -2.68 -47.04 -4.74
C HIS A 225 -3.37 -45.76 -4.19
N HIS A 226 -3.81 -44.95 -5.16
CA HIS A 226 -4.99 -44.07 -5.14
C HIS A 226 -6.27 -44.83 -4.71
N PRO A 227 -7.30 -44.16 -4.14
CA PRO A 227 -8.37 -43.74 -5.05
C PRO A 227 -9.04 -42.39 -4.74
N GLN A 228 -9.65 -41.80 -5.77
CA GLN A 228 -10.39 -40.54 -5.71
C GLN A 228 -11.74 -40.68 -5.00
N ARG A 229 -12.08 -39.74 -4.08
CA ARG A 229 -13.46 -39.55 -3.63
C ARG A 229 -14.22 -38.62 -4.58
N ARG A 230 -15.16 -39.17 -5.34
CA ARG A 230 -16.10 -38.41 -6.18
C ARG A 230 -17.22 -37.80 -5.33
N CYS A 231 -17.21 -36.48 -5.15
CA CYS A 231 -18.41 -35.76 -4.73
C CYS A 231 -19.28 -35.48 -5.96
N ARG A 232 -20.50 -36.05 -6.02
CA ARG A 232 -21.52 -35.67 -6.99
C ARG A 232 -22.25 -34.42 -6.50
N ALA A 233 -22.41 -33.42 -7.37
CA ALA A 233 -23.39 -32.35 -7.20
C ALA A 233 -24.37 -32.39 -8.37
N THR A 234 -25.67 -32.27 -8.09
CA THR A 234 -26.77 -32.34 -9.07
C THR A 234 -27.02 -30.98 -9.74
N PRO A 235 -27.46 -30.94 -11.01
CA PRO A 235 -27.71 -29.69 -11.72
C PRO A 235 -29.08 -29.09 -11.40
N VAL A 236 -29.13 -27.79 -11.12
CA VAL A 236 -30.38 -27.02 -11.08
C VAL A 236 -30.55 -26.26 -12.40
N ARG A 237 -31.65 -26.53 -13.12
CA ARG A 237 -32.13 -25.73 -14.27
C ARG A 237 -33.30 -24.86 -13.80
N GLY A 238 -33.34 -23.56 -14.13
CA GLY A 238 -34.52 -22.75 -13.80
C GLY A 238 -34.51 -21.26 -14.13
N ARG A 239 -34.50 -20.90 -15.43
CA ARG A 239 -35.16 -19.71 -16.05
C ARG A 239 -35.13 -18.33 -15.32
N GLY A 240 -34.64 -17.30 -15.99
CA GLY A 240 -34.84 -15.90 -15.58
C GLY A 240 -34.36 -14.88 -16.61
N ALA A 241 -35.11 -14.67 -17.70
CA ALA A 241 -34.72 -13.77 -18.78
C ALA A 241 -35.59 -12.51 -18.85
N ALA A 242 -35.00 -11.35 -18.55
CA ALA A 242 -35.52 -10.00 -18.82
C ALA A 242 -34.33 -9.13 -19.28
N ARG A 243 -34.12 -8.89 -20.57
CA ARG A 243 -34.88 -8.02 -21.49
C ARG A 243 -34.72 -6.53 -21.17
N VAL A 244 -33.58 -5.99 -21.58
CA VAL A 244 -33.21 -4.57 -21.53
C VAL A 244 -34.09 -3.74 -22.48
N PRO A 245 -34.63 -2.59 -22.05
CA PRO A 245 -35.10 -1.53 -22.96
C PRO A 245 -33.91 -0.66 -23.41
N ARG A 246 -33.72 -0.53 -24.73
CA ARG A 246 -32.85 0.51 -25.33
C ARG A 246 -33.70 1.70 -25.78
N SER A 247 -33.13 2.91 -25.71
CA SER A 247 -33.33 4.09 -26.60
C SER A 247 -33.53 5.39 -25.82
N PRO A 248 -33.24 6.58 -26.41
CA PRO A 248 -32.28 6.87 -27.48
C PRO A 248 -31.30 8.00 -27.10
N MET A 249 -30.34 8.30 -27.97
CA MET A 249 -29.70 9.63 -27.98
C MET A 249 -30.61 10.66 -28.65
N ALA A 250 -30.53 11.91 -28.21
CA ALA A 250 -31.00 13.08 -28.94
C ALA A 250 -29.90 14.14 -28.92
N VAL A 251 -29.52 14.66 -30.09
CA VAL A 251 -28.53 15.73 -30.24
C VAL A 251 -29.24 17.08 -30.09
N GLY A 252 -28.67 18.00 -29.31
CA GLY A 252 -29.21 19.33 -29.08
C GLY A 252 -28.16 20.43 -29.23
N CYS A 253 -27.83 20.79 -30.48
CA CYS A 253 -27.12 22.03 -30.77
C CYS A 253 -28.14 23.04 -31.32
N LEU A 254 -28.36 24.16 -30.62
CA LEU A 254 -28.80 25.41 -31.25
C LEU A 254 -28.35 26.63 -30.44
N GLU A 255 -28.37 27.77 -31.10
CA GLU A 255 -27.77 29.04 -30.71
C GLU A 255 -28.38 29.70 -29.47
N SER A 256 -27.61 30.58 -28.83
CA SER A 256 -28.12 31.83 -28.25
C SER A 256 -26.99 32.84 -28.09
N ALA A 257 -27.07 33.95 -28.83
CA ALA A 257 -26.27 35.15 -28.60
C ALA A 257 -27.13 36.23 -27.94
N PRO A 258 -26.55 37.00 -27.02
CA PRO A 258 -26.56 38.46 -27.20
C PRO A 258 -25.14 39.04 -27.01
N GLY A 259 -24.83 40.27 -27.43
CA GLY A 259 -25.68 41.29 -28.06
C GLY A 259 -25.10 42.67 -27.73
N VAL A 260 -24.17 43.15 -28.56
CA VAL A 260 -23.44 44.40 -28.28
C VAL A 260 -24.26 45.62 -28.69
N ARG A 261 -24.52 46.52 -27.73
CA ARG A 261 -24.68 47.98 -27.93
C ARG A 261 -24.63 48.74 -26.60
N GLY A 262 -23.49 49.37 -26.33
CA GLY A 262 -23.38 50.51 -25.41
C GLY A 262 -23.51 51.83 -26.19
N PRO A 263 -23.78 52.98 -25.54
CA PRO A 263 -24.19 54.21 -26.24
C PRO A 263 -23.05 55.21 -26.48
N THR A 264 -22.91 55.63 -27.73
CA THR A 264 -22.61 57.01 -28.20
C THR A 264 -23.04 57.12 -29.66
#